data_AF-A0A0G1AWQ9-F1
#
_entry.id   AF-A0A0G1AWQ9-F1
#
_cell.length_a   1.000
_cell.length_b   1.000
_cell.length_c   1.000
_cell.angle_alpha   90.00
_cell.angle_beta   90.00
_cell.angle_gamma   90.00
#
_symmetry.space_group_name_H-M   'P 1'
#
loop_
_entity.id
_entity.type
_entity.pdbx_description
1 polymer ?
#
loop_
_entity_poly.entity_id
_entity_poly.type
_entity_poly.pdbx_seq_one_letter_code
_entity_poly.pdbx_strand_id
1 'polypeptide(L)'
;MVGERKDQVKQTAGIYLLGFLAVFMWIRGIRGICLPATLRVARRAGGLRGRREIPALAGGVLMVGIPLVFYLTVTGGFLHFFNWVLFYPLTEWSRFPGYVDFLVPKRYILAVALFLSPIAFILFNFKILKEKSFLLSLIFLVASLIAVYPRFSFFHLQPAVAFTVISFAVLFASLPKKLRIFHLLLIATTSFFVVKIILPLNQGEPIRFYGENDKRLAGDISVFAGTDRKIFLLGLDSSLYVFSGTLPPKNWSDNFGWYLEIPGVQEWVLEGLESGRPDKILWRVPATGLWFEPGVYQPEKIVNYLKTNYDKEKELEPGLSIWTRKD
;
A
#
# COMPACT_ATOMS: atom_id res chain seq x y z
N MET A 1 11.21 -28.46 -7.12
CA MET A 1 10.69 -27.93 -8.40
C MET A 1 9.26 -28.36 -8.79
N VAL A 2 8.69 -29.48 -8.30
CA VAL A 2 7.29 -29.87 -8.61
C VAL A 2 6.27 -29.35 -7.56
N GLY A 3 6.73 -28.95 -6.37
CA GLY A 3 5.88 -28.43 -5.28
C GLY A 3 5.36 -27.01 -5.49
N GLU A 4 6.23 -26.06 -5.85
CA GLU A 4 5.87 -24.63 -5.99
C GLU A 4 4.86 -24.34 -7.11
N ARG A 5 4.88 -25.15 -8.18
CA ARG A 5 3.92 -25.04 -9.29
C ARG A 5 2.50 -25.44 -8.85
N LYS A 6 2.36 -26.29 -7.82
CA LYS A 6 1.04 -26.67 -7.27
C LYS A 6 0.43 -25.56 -6.41
N ASP A 7 1.24 -24.74 -5.73
CA ASP A 7 0.72 -23.73 -4.81
C ASP A 7 0.33 -22.42 -5.51
N GLN A 8 1.03 -22.03 -6.59
CA GLN A 8 0.54 -20.98 -7.50
C GLN A 8 -0.75 -21.39 -8.22
N VAL A 9 -0.86 -22.64 -8.67
CA VAL A 9 -2.09 -23.15 -9.28
C VAL A 9 -3.23 -23.18 -8.26
N LYS A 10 -2.97 -23.48 -6.97
CA LYS A 10 -3.99 -23.44 -5.90
C LYS A 10 -4.44 -22.01 -5.55
N GLN A 11 -3.55 -21.02 -5.52
CA GLN A 11 -3.95 -19.62 -5.26
C GLN A 11 -4.74 -19.03 -6.43
N THR A 12 -4.32 -19.32 -7.67
CA THR A 12 -5.05 -18.89 -8.86
C THR A 12 -6.38 -19.65 -8.99
N ALA A 13 -6.41 -20.95 -8.70
CA ALA A 13 -7.62 -21.75 -8.62
C ALA A 13 -8.52 -21.29 -7.46
N GLY A 14 -8.00 -20.78 -6.34
CA GLY A 14 -8.80 -20.23 -5.24
C GLY A 14 -9.57 -18.97 -5.65
N ILE A 15 -8.96 -18.09 -6.46
CA ILE A 15 -9.62 -16.89 -7.00
C ILE A 15 -10.64 -17.26 -8.08
N TYR A 16 -10.33 -18.23 -8.95
CA TYR A 16 -11.30 -18.75 -9.92
C TYR A 16 -12.40 -19.59 -9.28
N LEU A 17 -12.14 -20.29 -8.17
CA LEU A 17 -13.13 -21.05 -7.39
C LEU A 17 -14.03 -20.10 -6.61
N LEU A 18 -13.54 -18.97 -6.11
CA LEU A 18 -14.37 -17.91 -5.52
C LEU A 18 -15.23 -17.20 -6.59
N GLY A 19 -14.67 -16.94 -7.77
CA GLY A 19 -15.43 -16.44 -8.92
C GLY A 19 -16.47 -17.44 -9.44
N PHE A 20 -16.11 -18.72 -9.52
CA PHE A 20 -17.00 -19.81 -9.93
C PHE A 20 -18.05 -20.11 -8.87
N LEU A 21 -17.74 -20.09 -7.57
CA LEU A 21 -18.71 -20.21 -6.48
C LEU A 21 -19.65 -19.01 -6.47
N ALA A 22 -19.18 -17.79 -6.71
CA ALA A 22 -20.05 -16.61 -6.82
C ALA A 22 -21.03 -16.73 -8.01
N VAL A 23 -20.55 -17.22 -9.16
CA VAL A 23 -21.39 -17.47 -10.35
C VAL A 23 -22.31 -18.69 -10.17
N PHE A 24 -21.83 -19.76 -9.54
CA PHE A 24 -22.59 -20.98 -9.26
C PHE A 24 -23.67 -20.75 -8.20
N MET A 25 -23.39 -19.96 -7.16
CA MET A 25 -24.36 -19.50 -6.16
C MET A 25 -25.39 -18.54 -6.79
N TRP A 26 -25.00 -17.75 -7.79
CA TRP A 26 -25.90 -16.92 -8.58
C TRP A 26 -26.82 -17.75 -9.50
N ILE A 27 -26.29 -18.76 -10.19
CA ILE A 27 -27.03 -19.66 -11.09
C ILE A 27 -27.97 -20.59 -10.31
N ARG A 28 -27.57 -21.11 -9.14
CA ARG A 28 -28.39 -22.04 -8.34
C ARG A 28 -29.39 -21.38 -7.40
N GLY A 29 -29.58 -20.06 -7.47
CA GLY A 29 -30.65 -19.39 -6.74
C GLY A 29 -30.56 -19.53 -5.22
N ILE A 30 -29.36 -19.65 -4.65
CA ILE A 30 -29.15 -19.62 -3.19
C ILE A 30 -29.35 -18.17 -2.73
N ARG A 31 -30.63 -17.78 -2.59
CA ARG A 31 -31.11 -16.43 -2.24
C ARG A 31 -30.87 -16.04 -0.77
N GLY A 32 -30.12 -16.82 0.00
CA GLY A 32 -30.22 -16.83 1.45
C GLY A 32 -29.45 -15.77 2.23
N ILE A 33 -28.15 -15.54 1.95
CA ILE A 33 -27.29 -15.03 3.04
C ILE A 33 -26.53 -13.72 2.73
N CYS A 34 -26.11 -13.44 1.49
CA CYS A 34 -25.31 -12.22 1.22
C CYS A 34 -26.00 -11.17 0.34
N LEU A 35 -27.06 -11.53 -0.39
CA LEU A 35 -27.79 -10.64 -1.28
C LEU A 35 -28.88 -9.77 -0.60
N PRO A 36 -29.53 -10.17 0.51
CA PRO A 36 -30.66 -9.39 1.03
C PRO A 36 -30.25 -8.11 1.77
N ALA A 37 -28.98 -7.89 2.10
CA ALA A 37 -28.54 -6.65 2.74
C ALA A 37 -28.10 -5.62 1.70
N THR A 38 -27.26 -6.01 0.75
CA THR A 38 -26.73 -5.12 -0.31
C THR A 38 -27.79 -4.75 -1.36
N LEU A 39 -28.66 -5.67 -1.78
CA LEU A 39 -29.76 -5.34 -2.69
C LEU A 39 -30.92 -4.60 -2.01
N ARG A 40 -31.09 -4.75 -0.70
CA ARG A 40 -32.14 -4.05 0.06
C ARG A 40 -31.70 -2.64 0.42
N VAL A 41 -30.39 -2.42 0.60
CA VAL A 41 -29.76 -1.09 0.59
C VAL A 41 -29.82 -0.48 -0.80
N ALA A 42 -29.50 -1.21 -1.87
CA ALA A 42 -29.57 -0.68 -3.25
C ALA A 42 -31.01 -0.38 -3.73
N ARG A 43 -32.01 -1.20 -3.37
CA ARG A 43 -33.43 -0.93 -3.67
C ARG A 43 -34.02 0.18 -2.81
N ARG A 44 -33.56 0.37 -1.57
CA ARG A 44 -33.92 1.56 -0.77
C ARG A 44 -33.19 2.81 -1.28
N ALA A 45 -31.94 2.69 -1.76
CA ALA A 45 -31.17 3.80 -2.34
C ALA A 45 -31.81 4.37 -3.62
N GLY A 46 -32.58 3.57 -4.36
CA GLY A 46 -33.41 4.05 -5.47
C GLY A 46 -34.56 5.01 -5.08
N GLY A 47 -34.79 5.25 -3.77
CA GLY A 47 -35.81 6.17 -3.26
C GLY A 47 -35.38 7.01 -2.06
N LEU A 48 -34.09 7.06 -1.72
CA LEU A 48 -33.62 7.79 -0.54
C LEU A 48 -33.37 9.28 -0.87
N ARG A 49 -34.35 10.12 -0.50
CA ARG A 49 -34.20 11.59 -0.43
C ARG A 49 -32.93 11.94 0.35
N GLY A 50 -32.05 12.74 -0.27
CA GLY A 50 -30.68 13.05 0.16
C GLY A 50 -30.44 13.72 1.54
N ARG A 51 -31.34 13.57 2.52
CA ARG A 51 -31.15 14.02 3.91
C ARG A 51 -30.53 12.96 4.83
N ARG A 52 -30.49 11.68 4.43
CA ARG A 52 -29.97 10.57 5.28
C ARG A 52 -28.56 10.09 4.92
N GLU A 53 -27.98 10.56 3.82
CA GLU A 53 -26.64 10.17 3.36
C GLU A 53 -25.52 10.88 4.14
N ILE A 54 -25.71 12.16 4.47
CA ILE A 54 -24.74 12.95 5.24
C ILE A 54 -24.53 12.38 6.65
N PRO A 55 -25.58 12.03 7.43
CA PRO A 55 -25.39 11.37 8.73
C PRO A 55 -24.70 10.00 8.62
N ALA A 56 -24.90 9.25 7.54
CA ALA A 56 -24.25 7.95 7.34
C ALA A 56 -22.76 8.10 7.02
N LEU A 57 -22.41 9.06 6.15
CA LEU A 57 -21.01 9.43 5.86
C LEU A 57 -20.31 9.99 7.10
N ALA A 58 -20.97 10.94 7.79
CA ALA A 58 -20.46 11.51 9.03
C ALA A 58 -20.30 10.42 10.11
N GLY A 59 -21.25 9.49 10.22
CA GLY A 59 -21.16 8.34 11.13
C GLY A 59 -19.93 7.48 10.87
N GLY A 60 -19.61 7.20 9.60
CA GLY A 60 -18.38 6.48 9.23
C GLY A 60 -17.10 7.24 9.59
N VAL A 61 -17.04 8.54 9.32
CA VAL A 61 -15.91 9.40 9.70
C VAL A 61 -15.75 9.44 11.21
N LEU A 62 -16.84 9.60 11.97
CA LEU A 62 -16.81 9.63 13.43
C LEU A 62 -16.40 8.29 14.04
N MET A 63 -16.84 7.17 13.45
CA MET A 63 -16.52 5.82 13.92
C MET A 63 -15.01 5.55 13.89
N VAL A 64 -14.29 6.13 12.94
CA VAL A 64 -12.82 6.01 12.84
C VAL A 64 -12.12 7.18 13.53
N GLY A 65 -12.66 8.38 13.40
CA GLY A 65 -12.06 9.62 13.90
C GLY A 65 -12.04 9.70 15.43
N ILE A 66 -13.11 9.26 16.11
CA ILE A 66 -13.16 9.32 17.58
C ILE A 66 -12.10 8.41 18.23
N PRO A 67 -11.97 7.11 17.87
CA PRO A 67 -10.91 6.27 18.39
C PRO A 67 -9.50 6.81 18.09
N LEU A 68 -9.29 7.38 16.90
CA LEU A 68 -8.00 7.99 16.54
C LEU A 68 -7.67 9.20 17.42
N VAL A 69 -8.61 10.13 17.58
CA VAL A 69 -8.45 11.32 18.44
C VAL A 69 -8.18 10.89 19.88
N PHE A 70 -8.93 9.91 20.38
CA PHE A 70 -8.70 9.34 21.71
C PHE A 70 -7.29 8.77 21.84
N TYR A 71 -6.86 7.94 20.90
CA TYR A 71 -5.51 7.35 20.88
C TYR A 71 -4.41 8.42 20.86
N LEU A 72 -4.52 9.42 19.99
CA LEU A 72 -3.55 10.53 19.90
C LEU A 72 -3.50 11.37 21.17
N THR A 73 -4.63 11.53 21.87
CA THR A 73 -4.69 12.24 23.15
C THR A 73 -3.95 11.44 24.23
N VAL A 74 -4.26 10.15 24.36
CA VAL A 74 -3.66 9.27 25.38
C VAL A 74 -2.15 9.11 25.17
N THR A 75 -1.70 9.10 23.92
CA THR A 75 -0.28 8.93 23.57
C THR A 75 0.50 10.24 23.44
N GLY A 76 -0.15 11.40 23.57
CA GLY A 76 0.47 12.71 23.29
C GLY A 76 0.92 12.88 21.84
N GLY A 77 0.40 12.06 20.92
CA GLY A 77 0.90 11.91 19.55
C GLY A 77 0.40 12.94 18.54
N PHE A 78 -0.37 13.96 18.94
CA PHE A 78 -0.99 14.92 18.00
C PHE A 78 0.02 15.65 17.13
N LEU A 79 1.07 16.21 17.73
CA LEU A 79 2.08 16.96 16.99
C LEU A 79 2.74 16.07 15.94
N HIS A 80 3.16 14.86 16.33
CA HIS A 80 3.74 13.89 15.41
C HIS A 80 2.76 13.48 14.31
N PHE A 81 1.49 13.21 14.64
CA PHE A 81 0.48 12.86 13.66
C PHE A 81 0.32 13.96 12.60
N PHE A 82 0.14 15.21 13.01
CA PHE A 82 0.00 16.31 12.05
C PHE A 82 1.28 16.58 11.27
N ASN A 83 2.45 16.42 11.89
CA ASN A 83 3.72 16.54 11.20
C ASN A 83 3.85 15.51 10.07
N TRP A 84 3.58 14.23 10.38
CA TRP A 84 3.70 13.13 9.41
C TRP A 84 2.59 13.09 8.37
N VAL A 85 1.36 13.48 8.73
CA VAL A 85 0.19 13.34 7.85
C VAL A 85 -0.04 14.59 6.99
N LEU A 86 0.27 15.78 7.50
CA LEU A 86 -0.01 17.04 6.80
C LEU A 86 1.26 17.83 6.50
N PHE A 87 2.06 18.16 7.50
CA PHE A 87 3.15 19.12 7.33
C PHE A 87 4.25 18.59 6.39
N TYR A 88 4.91 17.47 6.73
CA TYR A 88 6.01 16.95 5.92
C TYR A 88 5.62 16.60 4.48
N PRO A 89 4.46 15.95 4.22
CA PRO A 89 4.01 15.72 2.85
C PRO A 89 3.82 17.00 2.04
N LEU A 90 3.32 18.08 2.67
CA LEU A 90 3.02 19.34 2.00
C LEU A 90 4.23 20.29 1.88
N THR A 91 5.22 20.22 2.78
CA THR A 91 6.32 21.19 2.84
C THR A 91 7.68 20.61 2.50
N GLU A 92 7.97 19.36 2.87
CA GLU A 92 9.32 18.79 2.78
C GLU A 92 9.44 17.74 1.68
N TRP A 93 8.46 16.82 1.57
CA TRP A 93 8.58 15.66 0.69
C TRP A 93 8.81 16.01 -0.78
N SER A 94 8.13 17.03 -1.31
CA SER A 94 8.31 17.46 -2.70
C SER A 94 9.71 18.01 -3.02
N ARG A 95 10.49 18.39 -1.99
CA ARG A 95 11.86 18.91 -2.16
C ARG A 95 12.89 17.78 -2.24
N PHE A 96 12.54 16.56 -1.83
CA PHE A 96 13.48 15.45 -1.79
C PHE A 96 13.69 14.82 -3.18
N PRO A 97 14.95 14.60 -3.58
CA PRO A 97 15.25 13.89 -4.82
C PRO A 97 14.72 12.45 -4.74
N GLY A 98 14.09 11.99 -5.82
CA GLY A 98 13.47 10.66 -5.88
C GLY A 98 12.07 10.55 -5.26
N TYR A 99 11.56 11.58 -4.57
CA TYR A 99 10.16 11.59 -4.12
C TYR A 99 9.19 11.71 -5.30
N VAL A 100 9.51 12.60 -6.24
CA VAL A 100 8.83 12.69 -7.54
C VAL A 100 9.52 11.77 -8.53
N ASP A 101 9.01 10.55 -8.62
CA ASP A 101 9.44 9.53 -9.58
C ASP A 101 8.23 9.09 -10.43
N PHE A 102 7.86 9.97 -11.37
CA PHE A 102 6.71 9.78 -12.25
C PHE A 102 7.13 9.33 -13.66
N LEU A 103 8.06 8.37 -13.74
CA LEU A 103 8.44 7.76 -15.00
C LEU A 103 7.48 6.61 -15.33
N VAL A 104 6.45 6.89 -16.13
CA VAL A 104 5.44 5.90 -16.52
C VAL A 104 5.75 5.35 -17.92
N PRO A 105 6.16 4.07 -18.05
CA PRO A 105 6.30 3.42 -19.35
C PRO A 105 5.02 3.54 -20.19
N LYS A 106 5.16 3.80 -21.49
CA LYS A 106 4.03 3.92 -22.44
C LYS A 106 3.05 2.74 -22.36
N ARG A 107 3.56 1.53 -22.13
CA ARG A 107 2.76 0.31 -21.94
C ARG A 107 1.85 0.35 -20.71
N TYR A 108 2.24 1.02 -19.63
CA TYR A 108 1.40 1.20 -18.45
C TYR A 108 0.31 2.24 -18.68
N ILE A 109 0.64 3.33 -19.40
CA ILE A 109 -0.35 4.31 -19.84
C ILE A 109 -1.41 3.62 -20.70
N LEU A 110 -0.99 2.77 -21.66
CA LEU A 110 -1.89 1.98 -22.49
C LEU A 110 -2.76 1.03 -21.65
N ALA A 111 -2.18 0.31 -20.68
CA ALA A 111 -2.94 -0.57 -19.79
C ALA A 111 -4.01 0.19 -18.99
N VAL A 112 -3.67 1.35 -18.44
CA VAL A 112 -4.62 2.21 -17.72
C VAL A 112 -5.71 2.74 -18.66
N ALA A 113 -5.35 3.20 -19.86
CA ALA A 113 -6.31 3.68 -20.85
C ALA A 113 -7.28 2.57 -21.30
N LEU A 114 -6.77 1.36 -21.56
CA LEU A 114 -7.59 0.19 -21.90
C LEU A 114 -8.52 -0.18 -20.75
N PHE A 115 -8.02 -0.19 -19.52
CA PHE A 115 -8.82 -0.46 -18.32
C PHE A 115 -9.97 0.53 -18.15
N LEU A 116 -9.74 1.82 -18.41
CA LEU A 116 -10.77 2.87 -18.30
C LEU A 116 -11.70 2.95 -19.51
N SER A 117 -11.34 2.33 -20.64
CA SER A 117 -12.10 2.44 -21.90
C SER A 117 -13.58 2.03 -21.81
N PRO A 118 -14.05 1.07 -20.98
CA PRO A 118 -15.48 0.80 -20.86
C PRO A 118 -16.28 1.94 -20.21
N ILE A 119 -15.63 2.93 -19.58
CA ILE A 119 -16.27 4.17 -19.10
C ILE A 119 -16.69 5.05 -20.30
N ALA A 120 -16.01 4.95 -21.44
CA ALA A 120 -16.34 5.74 -22.64
C ALA A 120 -17.77 5.52 -23.15
N PHE A 121 -18.45 4.45 -22.70
CA PHE A 121 -19.87 4.24 -22.96
C PHE A 121 -20.79 5.34 -22.38
N ILE A 122 -20.30 6.22 -21.49
CA ILE A 122 -20.99 7.46 -21.11
C ILE A 122 -21.41 8.26 -22.36
N LEU A 123 -20.61 8.23 -23.43
CA LEU A 123 -20.91 8.96 -24.67
C LEU A 123 -22.24 8.50 -25.33
N PHE A 124 -22.70 7.29 -25.03
CA PHE A 124 -23.99 6.77 -25.49
C PHE A 124 -25.14 7.05 -24.49
N ASN A 125 -24.85 7.55 -23.29
CA ASN A 125 -25.84 7.86 -22.27
C ASN A 125 -25.42 9.00 -21.33
N PHE A 126 -25.29 10.23 -21.85
CA PHE A 126 -24.92 11.41 -21.05
C PHE A 126 -25.87 11.70 -19.88
N LYS A 127 -27.13 11.21 -19.92
CA LYS A 127 -28.10 11.40 -18.83
C LYS A 127 -27.63 10.78 -17.52
N ILE A 128 -26.74 9.77 -17.57
CA ILE A 128 -26.20 9.13 -16.37
C ILE A 128 -25.36 10.07 -15.49
N LEU A 129 -24.82 11.15 -16.06
CA LEU A 129 -24.11 12.19 -15.29
C LEU A 129 -25.02 12.92 -14.30
N LYS A 130 -26.34 12.83 -14.46
CA LYS A 130 -27.33 13.35 -13.49
C LYS A 130 -27.53 12.40 -12.31
N GLU A 131 -27.07 11.16 -12.41
CA GLU A 131 -27.14 10.18 -11.31
C GLU A 131 -26.03 10.49 -10.30
N LYS A 132 -26.41 10.86 -9.07
CA LYS A 132 -25.46 11.34 -8.05
C LYS A 132 -24.39 10.30 -7.71
N SER A 133 -24.77 9.03 -7.59
CA SER A 133 -23.87 7.89 -7.37
C SER A 133 -22.81 7.78 -8.46
N PHE A 134 -23.23 7.90 -9.72
CA PHE A 134 -22.33 7.85 -10.86
C PHE A 134 -21.36 9.04 -10.87
N LEU A 135 -21.89 10.25 -10.71
CA LEU A 135 -21.09 11.47 -10.69
C LEU A 135 -20.06 11.45 -9.56
N LEU A 136 -20.49 11.06 -8.35
CA LEU A 136 -19.60 10.96 -7.19
C LEU A 136 -18.51 9.91 -7.41
N SER A 137 -18.88 8.75 -7.95
CA SER A 137 -17.93 7.70 -8.34
C SER A 137 -16.91 8.21 -9.37
N LEU A 138 -17.34 9.00 -10.35
CA LEU A 138 -16.45 9.59 -11.36
C LEU A 138 -15.50 10.63 -10.76
N ILE A 139 -15.99 11.50 -9.85
CA ILE A 139 -15.15 12.46 -9.14
C ILE A 139 -14.07 11.74 -8.34
N PHE A 140 -14.43 10.70 -7.59
CA PHE A 140 -13.46 9.93 -6.82
C PHE A 140 -12.51 9.10 -7.70
N LEU A 141 -12.98 8.61 -8.85
CA LEU A 141 -12.10 7.99 -9.83
C LEU A 141 -11.03 8.98 -10.32
N VAL A 142 -11.43 10.20 -10.71
CA VAL A 142 -10.49 11.23 -11.15
C VAL A 142 -9.51 11.61 -10.03
N ALA A 143 -10.01 11.81 -8.81
CA ALA A 143 -9.17 12.07 -7.64
C ALA A 143 -8.17 10.93 -7.39
N SER A 144 -8.61 9.68 -7.53
CA SER A 144 -7.75 8.49 -7.38
C SER A 144 -6.68 8.41 -8.46
N LEU A 145 -6.99 8.81 -9.70
CA LEU A 145 -6.02 8.86 -10.80
C LEU A 145 -4.99 9.97 -10.59
N ILE A 146 -5.41 11.13 -10.06
CA ILE A 146 -4.50 12.22 -9.67
C ILE A 146 -3.59 11.78 -8.53
N ALA A 147 -4.11 11.04 -7.55
CA ALA A 147 -3.37 10.56 -6.37
C ALA A 147 -2.28 9.51 -6.70
N VAL A 148 -2.16 9.07 -7.96
CA VAL A 148 -1.02 8.28 -8.43
C VAL A 148 0.24 9.14 -8.56
N TYR A 149 0.10 10.45 -8.71
CA TYR A 149 1.19 11.41 -8.57
C TYR A 149 1.53 11.60 -7.07
N PRO A 150 2.80 11.72 -6.67
CA PRO A 150 3.99 11.93 -7.52
C PRO A 150 4.73 10.67 -7.96
N ARG A 151 4.30 9.48 -7.52
CA ARG A 151 5.03 8.24 -7.76
C ARG A 151 4.14 7.17 -8.37
N PHE A 152 4.32 6.89 -9.66
CA PHE A 152 3.47 5.91 -10.33
C PHE A 152 3.76 4.49 -9.83
N SER A 153 2.70 3.80 -9.40
CA SER A 153 2.71 2.36 -9.22
C SER A 153 1.29 1.83 -9.25
N PHE A 154 1.11 0.59 -9.68
CA PHE A 154 -0.22 -0.04 -9.76
C PHE A 154 -0.91 -0.17 -8.40
N PHE A 155 -0.18 -0.17 -7.28
CA PHE A 155 -0.82 -0.19 -5.97
C PHE A 155 -1.54 1.14 -5.64
N HIS A 156 -1.05 2.27 -6.14
CA HIS A 156 -1.75 3.56 -6.01
C HIS A 156 -3.04 3.61 -6.83
N LEU A 157 -3.21 2.71 -7.82
CA LEU A 157 -4.43 2.61 -8.63
C LEU A 157 -5.55 1.78 -7.97
N GLN A 158 -5.34 1.17 -6.80
CA GLN A 158 -6.38 0.36 -6.13
C GLN A 158 -7.70 1.14 -5.90
N PRO A 159 -7.69 2.40 -5.43
CA PRO A 159 -8.92 3.18 -5.32
C PRO A 159 -9.57 3.44 -6.69
N ALA A 160 -8.77 3.74 -7.72
CA ALA A 160 -9.26 3.94 -9.08
C ALA A 160 -9.94 2.68 -9.63
N VAL A 161 -9.43 1.48 -9.34
CA VAL A 161 -10.07 0.21 -9.69
C VAL A 161 -11.45 0.09 -9.04
N ALA A 162 -11.56 0.37 -7.74
CA ALA A 162 -12.83 0.30 -7.02
C ALA A 162 -13.89 1.25 -7.62
N PHE A 163 -13.55 2.51 -7.85
CA PHE A 163 -14.47 3.47 -8.45
C PHE A 163 -14.78 3.16 -9.92
N THR A 164 -13.84 2.56 -10.66
CA THR A 164 -14.10 2.08 -12.02
C THR A 164 -15.16 0.97 -12.03
N VAL A 165 -15.07 0.01 -11.11
CA VAL A 165 -16.06 -1.08 -10.98
C VAL A 165 -17.45 -0.54 -10.64
N ILE A 166 -17.55 0.41 -9.71
CA ILE A 166 -18.82 1.07 -9.37
C ILE A 166 -19.39 1.78 -10.61
N SER A 167 -18.55 2.55 -11.30
CA SER A 167 -18.94 3.28 -12.51
C SER A 167 -19.41 2.33 -13.61
N PHE A 168 -18.74 1.19 -13.81
CA PHE A 168 -19.15 0.16 -14.76
C PHE A 168 -20.52 -0.44 -14.41
N ALA A 169 -20.75 -0.77 -13.14
CA ALA A 169 -22.01 -1.39 -12.72
C ALA A 169 -23.21 -0.46 -12.95
N VAL A 170 -23.05 0.82 -12.56
CA VAL A 170 -24.08 1.86 -12.74
C VAL A 170 -24.31 2.14 -14.22
N LEU A 171 -23.23 2.30 -15.01
CA LEU A 171 -23.31 2.48 -16.46
C LEU A 171 -24.01 1.31 -17.13
N PHE A 172 -23.59 0.09 -16.86
CA PHE A 172 -24.19 -1.14 -17.39
C PHE A 172 -25.70 -1.24 -17.10
N ALA A 173 -26.11 -0.91 -15.88
CA ALA A 173 -27.52 -0.92 -15.49
C ALA A 173 -28.35 0.09 -16.30
N SER A 174 -27.77 1.26 -16.60
CA SER A 174 -28.42 2.31 -17.39
C SER A 174 -28.48 2.02 -18.89
N LEU A 175 -27.62 1.15 -19.42
CA LEU A 175 -27.52 0.88 -20.85
C LEU A 175 -28.72 0.09 -21.37
N PRO A 176 -29.19 0.38 -22.61
CA PRO A 176 -30.14 -0.47 -23.32
C PRO A 176 -29.64 -1.92 -23.42
N LYS A 177 -30.56 -2.90 -23.35
CA LYS A 177 -30.22 -4.34 -23.41
C LYS A 177 -29.29 -4.71 -24.57
N LYS A 178 -29.50 -4.10 -25.75
CA LYS A 178 -28.67 -4.32 -26.94
C LYS A 178 -27.21 -3.89 -26.74
N LEU A 179 -26.95 -2.83 -25.98
CA LEU A 179 -25.60 -2.30 -25.70
C LEU A 179 -24.90 -3.01 -24.54
N ARG A 180 -25.64 -3.70 -23.66
CA ARG A 180 -25.08 -4.41 -22.51
C ARG A 180 -24.13 -5.53 -22.92
N ILE A 181 -24.45 -6.29 -23.98
CA ILE A 181 -23.58 -7.35 -24.48
C ILE A 181 -22.27 -6.78 -25.00
N PHE A 182 -22.32 -5.69 -25.78
CA PHE A 182 -21.12 -5.01 -26.26
C PHE A 182 -20.27 -4.46 -25.12
N HIS A 183 -20.90 -3.90 -24.08
CA HIS A 183 -20.20 -3.40 -22.90
C HIS A 183 -19.48 -4.52 -22.14
N LEU A 184 -20.14 -5.68 -21.95
CA LEU A 184 -19.51 -6.85 -21.33
C LEU A 184 -18.37 -7.42 -22.16
N LEU A 185 -18.54 -7.50 -23.48
CA LEU A 185 -17.48 -7.92 -24.39
C LEU A 185 -16.29 -6.96 -24.31
N LEU A 186 -16.53 -5.65 -24.29
CA LEU A 186 -15.48 -4.65 -24.14
C LEU A 186 -14.73 -4.84 -22.81
N ILE A 187 -15.43 -5.02 -21.68
CA ILE A 187 -14.80 -5.30 -20.37
C ILE A 187 -13.95 -6.57 -20.43
N ALA A 188 -14.47 -7.66 -21.03
CA ALA A 188 -13.75 -8.91 -21.13
C ALA A 188 -12.49 -8.78 -22.00
N THR A 189 -12.62 -8.12 -23.15
CA THR A 189 -11.53 -7.87 -24.09
C THR A 189 -10.47 -6.95 -23.47
N THR A 190 -10.86 -5.86 -22.82
CA THR A 190 -9.89 -4.95 -22.18
C THR A 190 -9.19 -5.63 -21.01
N SER A 191 -9.91 -6.40 -20.20
CA SER A 191 -9.31 -7.19 -19.12
C SER A 191 -8.28 -8.19 -19.64
N PHE A 192 -8.61 -8.89 -20.73
CA PHE A 192 -7.68 -9.81 -21.39
C PHE A 192 -6.41 -9.10 -21.88
N PHE A 193 -6.55 -7.96 -22.57
CA PHE A 193 -5.40 -7.21 -23.07
C PHE A 193 -4.57 -6.58 -21.95
N VAL A 194 -5.19 -6.05 -20.90
CA VAL A 194 -4.48 -5.53 -19.72
C VAL A 194 -3.66 -6.64 -19.08
N VAL A 195 -4.23 -7.83 -18.86
CA VAL A 195 -3.49 -8.98 -18.34
C VAL A 195 -2.34 -9.36 -19.27
N LYS A 196 -2.56 -9.40 -20.60
CA LYS A 196 -1.50 -9.71 -21.57
C LYS A 196 -0.38 -8.68 -21.62
N ILE A 197 -0.67 -7.40 -21.40
CA ILE A 197 0.33 -6.33 -21.33
C ILE A 197 1.12 -6.41 -20.02
N ILE A 198 0.44 -6.65 -18.89
CA ILE A 198 1.04 -6.56 -17.56
C ILE A 198 1.74 -7.86 -17.12
N LEU A 199 1.18 -9.03 -17.42
CA LEU A 199 1.68 -10.31 -16.92
C LEU A 199 3.14 -10.60 -17.32
N PRO A 200 3.58 -10.41 -18.59
CA PRO A 200 4.96 -10.67 -18.98
C PRO A 200 5.97 -9.75 -18.27
N LEU A 201 5.52 -8.61 -17.74
CA LEU A 201 6.40 -7.60 -17.15
C LEU A 201 6.85 -7.92 -15.73
N ASN A 202 6.14 -8.82 -15.06
CA ASN A 202 6.49 -9.29 -13.72
C ASN A 202 6.90 -10.77 -13.73
N GLN A 203 7.04 -11.38 -14.91
CA GLN A 203 7.48 -12.77 -15.05
C GLN A 203 9.00 -12.85 -14.88
N GLY A 204 9.45 -13.60 -13.88
CA GLY A 204 10.88 -13.78 -13.59
C GLY A 204 11.49 -12.70 -12.68
N GLU A 205 10.76 -11.63 -12.40
CA GLU A 205 11.15 -10.66 -11.38
C GLU A 205 11.12 -11.34 -10.00
N PRO A 206 12.12 -11.07 -9.13
CA PRO A 206 12.11 -11.58 -7.76
C PRO A 206 10.84 -11.12 -7.04
N ILE A 207 10.40 -11.91 -6.05
CA ILE A 207 9.24 -11.55 -5.23
C ILE A 207 9.52 -10.17 -4.62
N ARG A 208 8.68 -9.19 -4.98
CA ARG A 208 8.86 -7.78 -4.62
C ARG A 208 8.86 -7.52 -3.11
N PHE A 209 8.35 -8.47 -2.33
CA PHE A 209 8.27 -8.42 -0.87
C PHE A 209 8.48 -9.82 -0.27
N TYR A 210 9.46 -9.93 0.64
CA TYR A 210 9.65 -11.06 1.58
C TYR A 210 10.03 -12.39 0.91
N GLY A 211 11.28 -12.46 0.44
CA GLY A 211 11.89 -13.68 -0.07
C GLY A 211 12.35 -14.63 1.04
N GLU A 212 12.85 -15.80 0.65
CA GLU A 212 13.44 -16.76 1.60
C GLU A 212 14.64 -16.17 2.36
N ASN A 213 15.39 -15.26 1.74
CA ASN A 213 16.47 -14.54 2.41
C ASN A 213 15.97 -13.65 3.56
N ASP A 214 14.85 -12.94 3.36
CA ASP A 214 14.28 -12.08 4.40
C ASP A 214 13.74 -12.91 5.57
N LYS A 215 13.13 -14.06 5.28
CA LYS A 215 12.67 -15.01 6.32
C LYS A 215 13.84 -15.58 7.12
N ARG A 216 14.92 -15.99 6.43
CA ARG A 216 16.15 -16.46 7.09
C ARG A 216 16.73 -15.38 7.98
N LEU A 217 16.93 -14.17 7.43
CA LEU A 217 17.49 -13.05 8.17
C LEU A 217 16.60 -12.65 9.36
N ALA A 218 15.28 -12.67 9.22
CA ALA A 218 14.36 -12.42 10.32
C ALA A 218 14.48 -13.46 11.44
N GLY A 219 14.67 -14.74 11.09
CA GLY A 219 14.99 -15.80 12.04
C GLY A 219 16.29 -15.52 12.80
N ASP A 220 17.35 -15.16 12.07
CA ASP A 220 18.65 -14.80 12.64
C ASP A 220 18.51 -13.59 13.59
N ILE A 221 17.83 -12.52 13.18
CA ILE A 221 17.55 -11.33 14.00
C ILE A 221 16.78 -11.71 15.27
N SER A 222 15.77 -12.57 15.18
CA SER A 222 15.00 -13.00 16.34
C SER A 222 15.88 -13.74 17.36
N VAL A 223 16.89 -14.47 16.92
CA VAL A 223 17.85 -15.13 17.81
C VAL A 223 18.79 -14.11 18.44
N PHE A 224 19.28 -13.13 17.66
CA PHE A 224 20.25 -12.14 18.14
C PHE A 224 19.66 -11.11 19.10
N ALA A 225 18.42 -10.67 18.87
CA ALA A 225 17.75 -9.70 19.74
C ALA A 225 17.43 -10.28 21.13
N GLY A 226 17.54 -11.60 21.32
CA GLY A 226 17.39 -12.27 22.60
C GLY A 226 16.03 -11.98 23.25
N THR A 227 16.04 -11.80 24.58
CA THR A 227 14.85 -11.60 25.39
C THR A 227 14.34 -10.16 25.42
N ASP A 228 15.21 -9.15 25.27
CA ASP A 228 14.79 -7.74 25.25
C ASP A 228 14.03 -7.38 23.96
N ARG A 229 14.21 -8.18 22.89
CA ARG A 229 13.51 -8.01 21.60
C ARG A 229 13.71 -6.62 20.98
N LYS A 230 14.63 -5.81 21.49
CA LYS A 230 14.99 -4.50 20.95
C LYS A 230 16.28 -4.59 20.18
N ILE A 231 16.26 -4.06 18.97
CA ILE A 231 17.43 -4.03 18.10
C ILE A 231 17.31 -2.82 17.20
N PHE A 232 18.43 -2.18 16.87
CA PHE A 232 18.41 -1.15 15.84
C PHE A 232 18.91 -1.73 14.52
N LEU A 233 18.13 -1.54 13.47
CA LEU A 233 18.43 -2.00 12.11
C LEU A 233 18.76 -0.79 11.24
N LEU A 234 20.00 -0.68 10.77
CA LEU A 234 20.46 0.39 9.88
C LEU A 234 20.76 -0.15 8.48
N GLY A 235 20.20 0.48 7.46
CA GLY A 235 20.34 0.06 6.06
C GLY A 235 19.54 -1.21 5.70
N LEU A 236 18.59 -1.56 6.56
CA LEU A 236 17.71 -2.72 6.41
C LEU A 236 16.24 -2.28 6.30
N ASP A 237 15.43 -3.12 5.67
CA ASP A 237 13.98 -2.90 5.54
C ASP A 237 13.27 -3.04 6.89
N SER A 238 12.40 -2.08 7.21
CA SER A 238 11.69 -2.03 8.50
C SER A 238 10.72 -3.18 8.73
N SER A 239 10.30 -3.89 7.67
CA SER A 239 9.50 -5.12 7.80
C SER A 239 10.21 -6.23 8.56
N LEU A 240 11.55 -6.23 8.63
CA LEU A 240 12.30 -7.22 9.41
C LEU A 240 11.97 -7.15 10.91
N TYR A 241 11.57 -5.99 11.43
CA TYR A 241 11.04 -5.90 12.80
C TYR A 241 9.80 -6.78 12.98
N VAL A 242 8.88 -6.75 12.02
CA VAL A 242 7.63 -7.52 12.07
C VAL A 242 7.94 -9.02 11.98
N PHE A 243 8.79 -9.45 11.03
CA PHE A 243 9.06 -10.88 10.85
C PHE A 243 9.92 -11.49 11.96
N SER A 244 10.83 -10.71 12.55
CA SER A 244 11.66 -11.18 13.65
C SER A 244 10.97 -11.06 15.01
N GLY A 245 9.79 -10.42 15.07
CA GLY A 245 9.11 -10.12 16.32
C GLY A 245 9.95 -9.22 17.23
N THR A 246 10.67 -8.26 16.65
CA THR A 246 11.51 -7.30 17.37
C THR A 246 10.98 -5.88 17.20
N LEU A 247 11.47 -4.96 18.02
CA LEU A 247 11.10 -3.55 17.97
C LEU A 247 12.34 -2.67 17.89
N PRO A 248 12.28 -1.55 17.15
CA PRO A 248 13.31 -0.53 17.25
C PRO A 248 13.28 0.14 18.63
N PRO A 249 14.43 0.65 19.13
CA PRO A 249 14.41 1.61 20.22
C PRO A 249 13.54 2.80 19.82
N LYS A 250 12.72 3.31 20.74
CA LYS A 250 11.90 4.51 20.50
C LYS A 250 12.57 5.70 21.15
N ASN A 251 12.68 6.85 20.49
CA ASN A 251 12.14 7.25 19.18
C ASN A 251 12.80 6.60 17.94
N TRP A 252 12.04 6.44 16.83
CA TRP A 252 12.52 5.76 15.62
C TRP A 252 11.82 6.24 14.35
N SER A 253 12.59 6.34 13.26
CA SER A 253 12.13 6.55 11.89
C SER A 253 12.65 5.43 10.99
N ASP A 254 11.96 5.18 9.89
CA ASP A 254 12.46 4.29 8.85
C ASP A 254 13.72 4.86 8.18
N ASN A 255 14.54 3.98 7.61
CA ASN A 255 15.89 4.26 7.08
C ASN A 255 15.88 5.00 5.73
N PHE A 256 14.78 5.64 5.36
CA PHE A 256 14.71 6.42 4.13
C PHE A 256 15.43 7.76 4.33
N GLY A 257 16.31 8.11 3.39
CA GLY A 257 17.04 9.38 3.44
C GLY A 257 16.12 10.59 3.55
N TRP A 258 15.01 10.61 2.82
CA TRP A 258 14.04 11.71 2.90
C TRP A 258 13.27 11.81 4.22
N TYR A 259 13.33 10.81 5.10
CA TYR A 259 12.82 10.94 6.48
C TYR A 259 13.91 11.44 7.41
N LEU A 260 15.10 10.86 7.30
CA LEU A 260 16.21 11.18 8.19
C LEU A 260 16.81 12.58 7.92
N GLU A 261 16.66 13.10 6.71
CA GLU A 261 17.10 14.45 6.34
C GLU A 261 16.07 15.56 6.64
N ILE A 262 14.90 15.20 7.19
CA ILE A 262 14.00 16.21 7.74
C ILE A 262 14.68 16.84 8.98
N PRO A 263 14.76 18.18 9.08
CA PRO A 263 15.42 18.84 10.20
C PRO A 263 14.93 18.32 11.56
N GLY A 264 15.87 17.90 12.42
CA GLY A 264 15.60 17.39 13.76
C GLY A 264 15.29 15.90 13.87
N VAL A 265 15.08 15.18 12.74
CA VAL A 265 14.72 13.75 12.80
C VAL A 265 15.89 12.87 13.21
N GLN A 266 17.12 13.16 12.78
CA GLN A 266 18.29 12.37 13.24
C GLN A 266 18.50 12.50 14.75
N GLU A 267 18.39 13.72 15.30
CA GLU A 267 18.47 13.99 16.73
C GLU A 267 17.39 13.23 17.49
N TRP A 268 16.15 13.30 16.99
CA TRP A 268 15.02 12.58 17.58
C TRP A 268 15.26 11.06 17.60
N VAL A 269 15.82 10.47 16.53
CA VAL A 269 16.20 9.05 16.51
C VAL A 269 17.36 8.76 17.47
N LEU A 270 18.34 9.65 17.57
CA LEU A 270 19.46 9.53 18.49
C LEU A 270 19.00 9.51 19.96
N GLU A 271 18.06 10.38 20.35
CA GLU A 271 17.44 10.33 21.68
C GLU A 271 16.88 8.94 21.98
N GLY A 272 16.24 8.31 20.98
CA GLY A 272 15.73 6.95 21.10
C GLY A 272 16.80 5.88 21.27
N LEU A 273 17.89 5.99 20.52
CA LEU A 273 19.06 5.12 20.64
C LEU A 273 19.76 5.29 22.00
N GLU A 274 19.84 6.50 22.50
CA GLU A 274 20.45 6.85 23.78
C GLU A 274 19.59 6.43 24.98
N SER A 275 18.27 6.54 24.88
CA SER A 275 17.36 6.11 25.95
C SER A 275 17.10 4.61 25.93
N GLY A 276 16.94 4.04 24.73
CA GLY A 276 16.64 2.62 24.54
C GLY A 276 17.86 1.72 24.68
N ARG A 277 19.06 2.25 24.38
CA ARG A 277 20.37 1.59 24.46
C ARG A 277 20.33 0.12 24.06
N PRO A 278 19.97 -0.24 22.82
CA PRO A 278 19.95 -1.65 22.43
C PRO A 278 21.35 -2.25 22.58
N ASP A 279 21.46 -3.45 23.14
CA ASP A 279 22.76 -4.11 23.35
C ASP A 279 23.42 -4.46 22.01
N LYS A 280 22.60 -4.77 21.01
CA LYS A 280 23.04 -5.10 19.65
C LYS A 280 22.36 -4.23 18.62
N ILE A 281 23.06 -4.00 17.52
CA ILE A 281 22.51 -3.41 16.30
C ILE A 281 22.90 -4.25 15.09
N LEU A 282 22.12 -4.17 14.02
CA LEU A 282 22.52 -4.66 12.71
C LEU A 282 22.75 -3.47 11.80
N TRP A 283 23.88 -3.50 11.10
CA TRP A 283 24.27 -2.43 10.20
C TRP A 283 24.72 -3.01 8.86
N ARG A 284 24.00 -2.64 7.80
CA ARG A 284 24.37 -2.92 6.42
C ARG A 284 25.24 -1.80 5.85
N VAL A 285 26.36 -2.19 5.24
CA VAL A 285 27.21 -1.33 4.40
C VAL A 285 26.34 -0.73 3.29
N PRO A 286 26.46 0.57 3.00
CA PRO A 286 25.64 1.21 1.98
C PRO A 286 25.75 0.51 0.63
N ALA A 287 24.60 0.24 0.01
CA ALA A 287 24.55 -0.22 -1.36
C ALA A 287 25.11 0.85 -2.32
N THR A 288 25.53 0.45 -3.51
CA THR A 288 25.90 1.39 -4.56
C THR A 288 24.65 2.02 -5.16
N GLY A 289 24.61 3.34 -5.30
CA GLY A 289 23.46 4.03 -5.89
C GLY A 289 23.39 5.50 -5.51
N LEU A 290 22.23 6.10 -5.74
CA LEU A 290 21.95 7.47 -5.31
C LEU A 290 21.60 7.47 -3.82
N TRP A 291 21.99 8.52 -3.10
CA TRP A 291 21.85 8.57 -1.63
C TRP A 291 20.40 8.41 -1.14
N PHE A 292 19.41 8.72 -1.97
CA PHE A 292 17.99 8.60 -1.65
C PHE A 292 17.38 7.23 -2.04
N GLU A 293 18.18 6.32 -2.60
CA GLU A 293 17.76 4.95 -2.89
C GLU A 293 17.80 4.09 -1.61
N PRO A 294 16.84 3.16 -1.43
CA PRO A 294 16.79 2.31 -0.25
C PRO A 294 18.09 1.52 -0.04
N GLY A 295 18.62 1.57 1.18
CA GLY A 295 19.85 0.84 1.55
C GLY A 295 21.16 1.52 1.12
N VAL A 296 21.11 2.65 0.39
CA VAL A 296 22.30 3.45 0.06
C VAL A 296 22.59 4.48 1.15
N TYR A 297 21.55 5.09 1.73
CA TYR A 297 21.72 6.19 2.67
C TYR A 297 22.35 5.77 4.00
N GLN A 298 23.23 6.64 4.53
CA GLN A 298 23.89 6.47 5.81
C GLN A 298 23.83 7.81 6.58
N PRO A 299 22.87 7.99 7.51
CA PRO A 299 22.69 9.23 8.26
C PRO A 299 23.92 9.57 9.10
N GLU A 300 24.57 10.70 8.82
CA GLU A 300 25.86 11.06 9.41
C GLU A 300 25.86 11.02 10.95
N LYS A 301 24.87 11.64 11.61
CA LYS A 301 24.85 11.75 13.08
C LYS A 301 24.63 10.39 13.74
N ILE A 302 23.73 9.58 13.19
CA ILE A 302 23.47 8.22 13.67
C ILE A 302 24.69 7.33 13.45
N VAL A 303 25.30 7.37 12.26
CA VAL A 303 26.51 6.61 11.93
C VAL A 303 27.67 6.94 12.87
N ASN A 304 27.88 8.24 13.15
CA ASN A 304 28.91 8.69 14.07
C ASN A 304 28.65 8.23 15.51
N TYR A 305 27.39 8.27 15.96
CA TYR A 305 26.99 7.72 17.25
C TYR A 305 27.26 6.21 17.34
N LEU A 306 26.88 5.45 16.31
CA LEU A 306 27.07 4.00 16.29
C LEU A 306 28.56 3.61 16.33
N LYS A 307 29.41 4.26 15.51
CA LYS A 307 30.87 4.02 15.53
C LYS A 307 31.50 4.35 16.89
N THR A 308 31.00 5.39 17.54
CA THR A 308 31.50 5.81 18.86
C THR A 308 31.11 4.81 19.94
N ASN A 309 29.87 4.32 19.93
CA ASN A 309 29.28 3.57 21.06
C ASN A 309 29.17 2.05 20.85
N TYR A 310 29.47 1.53 19.66
CA TYR A 310 29.36 0.11 19.34
C TYR A 310 30.63 -0.39 18.64
N ASP A 311 30.95 -1.66 18.84
CA ASP A 311 32.01 -2.38 18.14
C ASP A 311 31.46 -3.44 17.21
N LYS A 312 32.05 -3.58 16.02
CA LYS A 312 31.70 -4.65 15.07
C LYS A 312 32.08 -5.99 15.69
N GLU A 313 31.07 -6.81 16.01
CA GLU A 313 31.25 -8.14 16.60
C GLU A 313 31.56 -9.17 15.50
N LYS A 314 30.67 -9.27 14.51
CA LYS A 314 30.79 -10.25 13.42
C LYS A 314 30.01 -9.84 12.18
N GLU A 315 30.39 -10.40 11.04
CA GLU A 315 29.68 -10.27 9.77
C GLU A 315 28.75 -11.47 9.57
N LEU A 316 27.47 -11.21 9.30
CA LEU A 316 26.45 -12.26 9.10
C LEU A 316 26.40 -12.74 7.65
N GLU A 317 26.49 -11.79 6.73
CA GLU A 317 26.55 -11.99 5.30
C GLU A 317 27.33 -10.81 4.69
N PRO A 318 27.86 -10.92 3.47
CA PRO A 318 28.68 -9.88 2.87
C PRO A 318 28.02 -8.49 2.96
N GLY A 319 28.66 -7.59 3.70
CA GLY A 319 28.17 -6.22 3.90
C GLY A 319 27.11 -6.04 4.98
N LEU A 320 26.75 -7.07 5.77
CA LEU A 320 25.84 -6.95 6.91
C LEU A 320 26.51 -7.43 8.19
N SER A 321 26.68 -6.52 9.15
CA SER A 321 27.39 -6.81 10.40
C SER A 321 26.53 -6.60 11.63
N ILE A 322 26.76 -7.43 12.65
CA ILE A 322 26.28 -7.19 14.01
C ILE A 322 27.30 -6.32 14.72
N TRP A 323 26.80 -5.33 15.44
CA TRP A 323 27.61 -4.55 16.35
C TRP A 323 27.03 -4.63 17.76
N THR A 324 27.92 -4.66 18.73
CA THR A 324 27.58 -4.79 20.15
C THR A 324 28.03 -3.54 20.87
N ARG A 325 27.19 -3.09 21.81
CA ARG A 325 27.44 -1.86 22.58
C ARG A 325 28.76 -1.99 23.34
N LYS A 326 29.55 -0.91 23.34
CA LYS A 326 30.73 -0.79 24.20
C LYS A 326 30.28 -0.70 25.65
N ASP A 327 31.08 -1.28 26.54
CA ASP A 327 30.85 -1.23 27.98
C ASP A 327 31.00 0.18 28.55
#